data_AF-A0AAJ5D5P2-F1
#
_entry.id   AF-A0AAJ5D5P2-F1
#
_cell.length_a   1.000
_cell.length_b   1.000
_cell.length_c   1.000
_cell.angle_alpha   90.00
_cell.angle_beta   90.00
_cell.angle_gamma   90.00
#
_symmetry.space_group_name_H-M   'P 1'
#
loop_
_entity.id
_entity.type
_entity.pdbx_description
1 polymer ?
#
loop_
_entity_poly.entity_id
_entity_poly.type
_entity_poly.pdbx_seq_one_letter_code
_entity_poly.pdbx_strand_id
1 'polypeptide(L)'
;MQTQELRQRFEHAENTIAELARTCSTHQDVPQSLKQSIQELDQQARECHSRVQDGNEQTFIEAVDKLEACSDRAKMACQNASNVDQTVQSAVMRTHQELSQLKHSLH
;
A
#
# COMPACT_ATOMS: atom_id res chain seq x y z
N MET A 1 1.74 -20.18 -13.40
CA MET A 1 3.02 -19.46 -13.22
C MET A 1 2.75 -17.98 -12.93
N GLN A 2 2.23 -17.17 -13.87
CA GLN A 2 1.98 -15.73 -13.64
C GLN A 2 1.09 -15.39 -12.43
N THR A 3 -0.04 -16.09 -12.22
CA THR A 3 -0.95 -15.82 -11.09
C THR A 3 -0.32 -16.09 -9.72
N GLN A 4 0.67 -16.98 -9.64
CA GLN A 4 1.39 -17.27 -8.38
C GLN A 4 2.44 -16.19 -8.10
N GLU A 5 3.16 -15.71 -9.12
CA GLU A 5 4.10 -14.59 -8.99
C GLU A 5 3.39 -13.29 -8.61
N LEU A 6 2.22 -13.03 -9.23
CA LEU A 6 1.37 -11.90 -8.87
C LEU A 6 0.95 -11.98 -7.41
N ARG A 7 0.42 -13.14 -6.97
CA ARG A 7 0.06 -13.35 -5.55
C ARG A 7 1.24 -13.10 -4.61
N GLN A 8 2.42 -13.62 -4.91
CA GLN A 8 3.61 -13.39 -4.09
C GLN A 8 4.00 -11.90 -4.04
N ARG A 9 3.93 -11.18 -5.17
CA ARG A 9 4.17 -9.73 -5.18
C ARG A 9 3.12 -8.96 -4.38
N PHE A 10 1.86 -9.37 -4.44
CA PHE A 10 0.79 -8.77 -3.66
C PHE A 10 1.00 -8.99 -2.16
N GLU A 11 1.33 -10.22 -1.76
CA GLU A 11 1.69 -10.54 -0.38
C GLU A 11 2.90 -9.72 0.09
N HIS A 12 3.89 -9.51 -0.77
CA HIS A 12 5.02 -8.64 -0.45
C HIS A 12 4.58 -7.19 -0.22
N ALA A 13 3.75 -6.64 -1.12
CA ALA A 13 3.19 -5.30 -0.98
C ALA A 13 2.35 -5.16 0.30
N GLU A 14 1.52 -6.15 0.63
CA GLU A 14 0.72 -6.18 1.87
C GLU A 14 1.62 -6.15 3.11
N ASN A 15 2.68 -6.96 3.14
CA ASN A 15 3.63 -6.96 4.25
C ASN A 15 4.33 -5.60 4.39
N THR A 16 4.75 -5.00 3.28
CA THR A 16 5.35 -3.65 3.26
C THR A 16 4.37 -2.60 3.81
N ILE A 17 3.09 -2.67 3.43
CA ILE A 17 2.03 -1.78 3.92
C ILE A 17 1.82 -1.98 5.43
N ALA A 18 1.74 -3.22 5.90
CA ALA A 18 1.53 -3.53 7.31
C ALA A 18 2.70 -3.07 8.18
N GLU A 19 3.93 -3.20 7.69
CA GLU A 19 5.13 -2.67 8.34
C GLU A 19 5.09 -1.14 8.40
N LEU A 20 4.72 -0.48 7.30
CA LEU A 20 4.53 0.96 7.24
C LEU A 20 3.46 1.43 8.25
N ALA A 21 2.33 0.73 8.34
CA ALA A 21 1.25 1.04 9.28
C ALA A 21 1.69 0.93 10.74
N ARG A 22 2.46 -0.11 11.07
CA ARG A 22 3.07 -0.27 12.40
C ARG A 22 4.05 0.84 12.71
N THR A 23 4.95 1.14 11.77
CA THR A 23 5.93 2.23 11.89
C THR A 23 5.22 3.57 12.12
N CYS A 24 4.20 3.88 11.32
CA CYS A 24 3.44 5.11 11.49
C CYS A 24 2.68 5.16 12.81
N SER A 25 2.23 4.02 13.33
CA SER A 25 1.55 3.96 14.63
C SER A 25 2.52 4.21 15.79
N THR A 26 3.74 3.68 15.73
CA THR A 26 4.77 3.87 16.76
C THR A 26 5.39 5.26 16.74
N HIS A 27 5.50 5.90 15.58
CA HIS A 27 6.04 7.25 15.46
C HIS A 27 4.98 8.30 15.87
N GLN A 28 5.34 9.16 16.83
CA GLN A 28 4.46 10.20 17.37
C GLN A 28 4.37 11.43 16.45
N ASP A 29 5.41 11.68 15.65
CA ASP A 29 5.51 12.81 14.71
C ASP A 29 4.73 12.61 13.40
N VAL A 30 4.09 11.46 13.22
CA VAL A 30 3.32 11.19 12.00
C VAL A 30 1.96 11.88 12.09
N PRO A 31 1.60 12.76 11.13
CA PRO A 31 0.35 13.47 11.16
C PRO A 31 -0.84 12.51 11.05
N GLN A 32 -1.94 12.88 11.70
CA GLN A 32 -3.13 12.05 11.78
C GLN A 32 -3.70 11.71 10.40
N SER A 33 -3.64 12.63 9.43
CA SER A 33 -4.07 12.38 8.05
C SER A 33 -3.27 11.26 7.39
N LEU A 34 -1.96 11.23 7.62
CA LEU A 34 -1.09 10.17 7.09
C LEU A 34 -1.37 8.83 7.78
N LYS A 35 -1.53 8.83 9.11
CA LYS A 35 -1.92 7.62 9.86
C LYS A 35 -3.23 7.04 9.33
N GLN A 36 -4.25 7.89 9.10
CA GLN A 36 -5.52 7.45 8.53
C GLN A 36 -5.34 6.87 7.13
N SER A 37 -4.64 7.57 6.23
CA SER A 37 -4.42 7.05 4.87
C SER A 37 -3.68 5.71 4.85
N ILE A 38 -2.72 5.51 5.74
CA ILE A 38 -1.96 4.25 5.83
C ILE A 38 -2.80 3.14 6.49
N GLN A 39 -3.61 3.46 7.49
CA GLN A 39 -4.55 2.49 8.06
C GLN A 39 -5.61 2.06 7.06
N GLU A 40 -6.16 3.00 6.28
CA GLU A 40 -7.05 2.68 5.16
C GLU A 40 -6.35 1.78 4.15
N LEU A 41 -5.10 2.10 3.78
CA LEU A 41 -4.31 1.30 2.84
C LEU A 41 -4.09 -0.14 3.34
N ASP A 42 -3.71 -0.31 4.61
CA ASP A 42 -3.52 -1.61 5.25
C ASP A 42 -4.82 -2.42 5.28
N GLN A 43 -5.93 -1.79 5.63
CA GLN A 43 -7.23 -2.45 5.64
C GLN A 43 -7.65 -2.86 4.22
N GLN A 44 -7.50 -1.98 3.25
CA GLN A 44 -7.76 -2.30 1.84
C GLN A 44 -6.87 -3.42 1.34
N ALA A 45 -5.60 -3.50 1.75
CA ALA A 45 -4.67 -4.55 1.33
C ALA A 45 -5.16 -5.92 1.77
N ARG A 46 -5.56 -6.06 3.04
CA ARG A 46 -6.12 -7.30 3.60
C ARG A 46 -7.42 -7.71 2.92
N GLU A 47 -8.33 -6.76 2.71
CA GLU A 47 -9.60 -7.02 2.01
C GLU A 47 -9.33 -7.49 0.58
N CYS A 48 -8.41 -6.81 -0.10
CA CYS A 48 -7.99 -7.16 -1.45
C CYS A 48 -7.31 -8.53 -1.50
N HIS A 49 -6.45 -8.88 -0.54
CA HIS A 49 -5.80 -10.18 -0.47
C HIS A 49 -6.81 -11.33 -0.42
N SER A 50 -7.82 -11.21 0.45
CA SER A 50 -8.89 -12.21 0.54
C SER A 50 -9.66 -12.33 -0.79
N ARG A 51 -9.95 -11.20 -1.44
CA ARG A 51 -10.64 -11.19 -2.75
C ARG A 51 -9.78 -11.73 -3.89
N VAL A 52 -8.48 -11.48 -3.85
CA VAL A 52 -7.50 -11.97 -4.83
C VAL A 52 -7.27 -13.48 -4.70
N GLN A 53 -7.35 -14.02 -3.49
CA GLN A 53 -7.14 -15.43 -3.23
C GLN A 53 -8.25 -16.31 -3.85
N ASP A 54 -9.51 -15.85 -3.77
CA ASP A 54 -10.68 -16.52 -4.35
C ASP A 54 -11.08 -15.98 -5.74
N GLY A 55 -10.50 -14.85 -6.16
CA GLY A 55 -10.92 -14.11 -7.34
C GLY A 55 -10.11 -14.35 -8.61
N ASN A 56 -10.48 -13.61 -9.64
CA ASN A 56 -9.89 -13.70 -10.98
C ASN A 56 -8.91 -12.54 -11.20
N GLU A 57 -8.23 -12.52 -12.34
CA GLU A 57 -7.30 -11.44 -12.72
C GLU A 57 -7.94 -10.04 -12.65
N GLN A 58 -9.23 -9.90 -13.03
CA GLN A 58 -9.96 -8.64 -12.89
C GLN A 58 -10.03 -8.15 -11.44
N THR A 59 -10.29 -9.06 -10.49
CA THR A 59 -10.31 -8.73 -9.06
C THR A 59 -8.94 -8.27 -8.58
N PHE A 60 -7.88 -8.83 -9.15
CA PHE A 60 -6.51 -8.43 -8.88
C PHE A 60 -6.20 -7.02 -9.39
N ILE A 61 -6.59 -6.71 -10.63
CA ILE A 61 -6.45 -5.37 -11.21
C ILE A 61 -7.18 -4.34 -10.35
N GLU A 62 -8.45 -4.60 -10.00
CA GLU A 62 -9.25 -3.71 -9.14
C GLU A 62 -8.64 -3.53 -7.74
N ALA A 63 -8.11 -4.62 -7.17
CA ALA A 63 -7.43 -4.58 -5.89
C ALA A 63 -6.21 -3.66 -5.92
N VAL A 64 -5.34 -3.86 -6.91
CA VAL A 64 -4.10 -3.07 -7.04
C VAL A 64 -4.40 -1.60 -7.35
N ASP A 65 -5.41 -1.33 -8.18
CA ASP A 65 -5.84 0.05 -8.49
C ASP A 65 -6.31 0.79 -7.23
N LYS A 66 -7.09 0.12 -6.36
CA LYS A 66 -7.51 0.67 -5.07
C LYS A 66 -6.34 0.94 -4.12
N LEU A 67 -5.38 0.02 -4.05
CA LEU A 67 -4.19 0.19 -3.21
C LEU A 67 -3.30 1.31 -3.72
N GLU A 68 -3.17 1.46 -5.03
CA GLU A 68 -2.42 2.56 -5.65
C GLU A 68 -3.06 3.90 -5.30
N ALA A 69 -4.37 4.03 -5.45
CA ALA A 69 -5.11 5.24 -5.06
C ALA A 69 -4.96 5.55 -3.56
N CYS A 70 -5.01 4.55 -2.68
CA CYS A 70 -4.78 4.74 -1.24
C CYS A 70 -3.34 5.15 -0.94
N SER A 71 -2.36 4.57 -1.63
CA SER A 71 -0.95 4.90 -1.47
C SER A 71 -0.61 6.29 -2.00
N ASP A 72 -1.24 6.72 -3.08
CA ASP A 72 -1.09 8.08 -3.59
C ASP A 72 -1.67 9.11 -2.61
N ARG A 73 -2.83 8.82 -2.00
CA ARG A 73 -3.36 9.62 -0.87
C ARG A 73 -2.37 9.70 0.30
N ALA A 74 -1.79 8.57 0.71
CA ALA A 74 -0.79 8.55 1.78
C ALA A 74 0.46 9.35 1.40
N LYS A 75 0.95 9.22 0.17
CA LYS A 75 2.07 9.99 -0.39
C LYS A 75 1.78 11.49 -0.40
N MET A 76 0.59 11.91 -0.82
CA MET A 76 0.17 13.31 -0.78
C MET A 76 0.11 13.83 0.66
N ALA A 77 -0.50 13.09 1.58
CA ALA A 77 -0.54 13.47 3.00
C ALA A 77 0.87 13.58 3.60
N CYS A 78 1.77 12.67 3.21
CA CYS A 78 3.17 12.69 3.60
C CYS A 78 3.95 13.89 3.04
N GLN A 79 3.70 14.29 1.80
CA GLN A 79 4.36 15.45 1.18
C GLN A 79 3.81 16.79 1.71
N ASN A 80 2.51 16.85 2.02
CA ASN A 80 1.89 18.03 2.63
C ASN A 80 2.31 18.23 4.10
N ALA A 81 2.77 17.17 4.75
CA ALA A 81 3.27 17.24 6.11
C ALA A 81 4.71 17.76 6.15
N SER A 82 4.91 18.97 6.68
CA SER A 82 6.26 19.54 6.83
C SER A 82 7.15 18.75 7.81
N ASN A 83 6.58 17.95 8.72
CA ASN A 83 7.30 17.29 9.81
C ASN A 83 7.25 15.75 9.75
N VAL A 84 7.10 15.16 8.57
CA VAL A 84 7.17 13.69 8.46
C VAL A 84 8.62 13.21 8.51
N ASP A 85 8.87 12.20 9.33
CA ASP A 85 10.13 11.46 9.40
C ASP A 85 10.54 10.89 8.02
N GLN A 86 11.81 11.03 7.66
CA GLN A 86 12.35 10.50 6.39
C GLN A 86 12.15 8.99 6.23
N THR A 87 12.10 8.25 7.34
CA THR A 87 11.84 6.80 7.36
C THR A 87 10.43 6.53 6.85
N VAL A 88 9.44 7.26 7.36
CA VAL A 88 8.04 7.13 6.96
C VAL A 88 7.87 7.56 5.51
N GLN A 89 8.47 8.68 5.10
CA GLN A 89 8.41 9.13 3.72
C GLN A 89 9.00 8.10 2.75
N SER A 90 10.16 7.52 3.10
CA SER A 90 10.82 6.49 2.29
C SER A 90 9.97 5.22 2.20
N ALA A 91 9.34 4.82 3.30
CA ALA A 91 8.47 3.64 3.34
C ALA A 91 7.18 3.85 2.52
N VAL A 92 6.55 5.04 2.59
CA VAL A 92 5.40 5.42 1.76
C VAL A 92 5.78 5.41 0.27
N MET A 93 6.92 6.00 -0.08
CA MET A 93 7.41 6.01 -1.47
C MET A 93 7.70 4.60 -1.99
N ARG A 94 8.34 3.74 -1.19
CA ARG A 94 8.57 2.33 -1.55
C ARG A 94 7.26 1.59 -1.79
N THR A 95 6.31 1.73 -0.88
CA THR A 95 4.99 1.10 -0.97
C THR A 95 4.27 1.50 -2.27
N HIS A 96 4.24 2.80 -2.56
CA HIS A 96 3.65 3.31 -3.80
C HIS A 96 4.38 2.78 -5.05
N GLN A 97 5.72 2.72 -5.02
CA GLN A 97 6.50 2.22 -6.14
C GLN A 97 6.31 0.72 -6.38
N GLU A 98 6.17 -0.08 -5.32
CA GLU A 98 5.84 -1.51 -5.42
C GLU A 98 4.47 -1.72 -6.04
N LEU A 99 3.45 -1.01 -5.56
CA LEU A 99 2.09 -1.10 -6.09
C LEU A 99 2.00 -0.62 -7.53
N SER A 100 2.72 0.45 -7.89
CA SER A 100 2.77 0.94 -9.28
C SER A 100 3.44 -0.07 -10.22
N GLN A 101 4.51 -0.74 -9.78
CA GLN A 101 5.14 -1.83 -10.55
C GLN A 101 4.23 -3.05 -10.65
N LEU A 102 3.49 -3.37 -9.58
CA LEU A 102 2.51 -4.45 -9.58
C LEU A 102 1.38 -4.16 -10.58
N LYS A 103 0.84 -2.94 -10.58
CA LYS A 103 -0.16 -2.45 -11.54
C LYS A 103 0.33 -2.57 -12.98
N HIS A 104 1.54 -2.10 -13.26
CA HIS A 104 2.16 -2.22 -14.58
C HIS A 104 2.43 -3.67 -15.01
N SER A 105 2.51 -4.61 -14.08
CA SER A 105 2.66 -6.03 -14.43
C SER A 105 1.32 -6.69 -14.79
N LEU A 106 0.20 -6.02 -14.52
CA LEU A 106 -1.16 -6.52 -14.72
C LEU A 106 -1.87 -5.88 -15.92
N HIS A 107 -1.40 -4.72 -16.38
CA HIS A 107 -1.87 -4.00 -17.58
C HIS A 107 -0.87 -4.16 -18.71
#